data_AF-A0A0Q8PY05-F1
#
_entry.id   AF-A0A0Q8PY05-F1
#
_cell.length_a   1.000
_cell.length_b   1.000
_cell.length_c   1.000
_cell.angle_alpha   90.00
_cell.angle_beta   90.00
_cell.angle_gamma   90.00
#
_symmetry.space_group_name_H-M   'P 1'
#
loop_
_entity.id
_entity.type
_entity.pdbx_description
1 polymer ?
#
loop_
_entity_poly.entity_id
_entity_poly.type
_entity_poly.pdbx_seq_one_letter_code
_entity_poly.pdbx_strand_id
1 'polypeptide(L)'
;MDPNAPRKAPDPRDLERLQRVQRRVISVLAITTVLHLAAGLVIAADHVDPDRLDARIGLNVIASAFMTGGIAATLLLNGRRWLSPWLLLGLVPCLVGLWWTVL
;
A
#
# COMPACT_ATOMS: atom_id res chain seq x y z
N MET A 1 24.08 11.47 32.11
CA MET A 1 23.26 12.67 31.84
C MET A 1 23.87 13.80 32.64
N ASP A 2 24.17 14.94 32.01
CA ASP A 2 24.67 16.12 32.71
C ASP A 2 23.47 16.89 33.30
N PRO A 3 23.35 16.98 34.64
CA PRO A 3 22.25 17.73 35.28
C PRO A 3 22.32 19.24 35.00
N ASN A 4 23.50 19.77 34.67
CA ASN A 4 23.74 21.19 34.46
C ASN A 4 23.61 21.61 32.98
N ALA A 5 23.38 20.65 32.07
CA ALA A 5 23.12 20.91 30.66
C ALA A 5 21.82 20.22 30.21
N PRO A 6 20.64 20.72 30.65
CA PRO A 6 19.36 20.14 30.26
C PRO A 6 19.17 20.20 28.73
N ARG A 7 18.73 19.08 28.15
CA ARG A 7 18.44 18.97 26.72
C ARG A 7 17.36 20.00 26.36
N LYS A 8 17.61 20.87 25.39
CA LYS A 8 16.60 21.83 24.93
C LYS A 8 15.34 21.08 24.52
N ALA A 9 14.18 21.54 25.01
CA ALA A 9 12.90 21.05 24.53
C ALA A 9 12.83 21.23 23.00
N PRO A 10 12.33 20.24 22.25
CA PRO A 10 12.20 20.36 20.80
C PRO A 10 11.35 21.58 20.44
N ASP A 11 11.78 22.36 19.44
CA ASP A 11 10.96 23.44 18.87
C ASP A 11 9.69 22.81 18.26
N PRO A 12 8.48 23.29 18.61
CA PRO A 12 7.23 22.86 17.98
C PRO A 12 7.28 22.84 16.44
N ARG A 13 7.98 23.81 15.83
CA ARG A 13 8.13 23.89 14.36
C ARG A 13 8.93 22.72 13.79
N ASP A 14 9.93 22.25 14.52
CA ASP A 14 10.74 21.11 14.11
C ASP A 14 9.96 19.80 14.26
N LEU A 15 9.13 19.67 15.29
CA LEU A 15 8.22 18.53 15.45
C LEU A 15 7.22 18.44 14.30
N GLU A 16 6.62 19.56 13.89
CA GLU A 16 5.72 19.58 12.72
C GLU A 16 6.42 19.19 11.42
N ARG A 17 7.66 19.64 11.22
CA ARG A 17 8.48 19.26 10.05
C ARG A 17 8.74 17.76 10.05
N LEU A 18 9.10 17.18 11.19
CA LEU A 18 9.32 15.74 11.34
C LEU A 18 8.06 14.94 11.04
N GLN A 19 6.90 15.35 11.58
CA GLN A 19 5.63 14.69 11.32
C GLN A 19 5.26 14.70 9.83
N ARG A 20 5.53 15.80 9.11
CA ARG A 20 5.32 15.87 7.65
C ARG A 20 6.22 14.89 6.88
N VAL A 21 7.49 14.79 7.25
CA VAL A 21 8.44 13.85 6.62
C VAL A 21 8.05 12.41 6.93
N GLN A 22 7.81 12.08 8.21
CA GLN A 22 7.39 10.76 8.64
C GLN A 22 6.13 10.30 7.90
N ARG A 23 5.14 11.17 7.77
CA ARG A 23 3.90 10.85 7.02
C ARG A 23 4.18 10.52 5.56
N ARG A 24 5.08 11.26 4.89
CA ARG A 24 5.51 10.96 3.51
C ARG A 24 6.22 9.61 3.42
N VAL A 25 7.17 9.35 4.33
CA VAL A 25 7.91 8.09 4.38
C VAL A 25 6.97 6.91 4.57
N ILE A 26 6.07 6.96 5.56
CA ILE A 26 5.11 5.88 5.82
C ILE A 26 4.14 5.71 4.64
N SER A 27 3.70 6.80 4.00
CA SER A 27 2.83 6.71 2.82
C SER A 27 3.52 6.01 1.65
N VAL A 28 4.78 6.37 1.35
CA VAL A 28 5.55 5.72 0.28
C VAL A 28 5.80 4.26 0.64
N LEU A 29 6.24 3.97 1.87
CA LEU A 29 6.46 2.61 2.35
C LEU A 29 5.20 1.75 2.23
N ALA A 30 4.05 2.26 2.68
CA ALA A 30 2.79 1.53 2.59
C ALA A 30 2.41 1.22 1.14
N ILE A 31 2.49 2.22 0.24
CA ILE A 31 2.18 2.02 -1.18
C ILE A 31 3.14 1.03 -1.83
N THR A 32 4.45 1.16 -1.61
CA THR A 32 5.43 0.27 -2.25
C THR A 32 5.27 -1.16 -1.74
N THR A 33 5.09 -1.36 -0.43
CA THR A 33 4.86 -2.70 0.13
C THR A 33 3.63 -3.36 -0.48
N VAL A 34 2.50 -2.66 -0.51
CA VAL A 34 1.26 -3.22 -1.05
C VAL A 34 1.36 -3.46 -2.55
N LEU A 35 2.02 -2.58 -3.30
CA LEU A 35 2.26 -2.76 -4.73
C LEU A 35 3.13 -3.99 -5.00
N HIS A 36 4.20 -4.21 -4.24
CA HIS A 36 5.04 -5.40 -4.36
C HIS A 36 4.26 -6.67 -4.02
N LEU A 37 3.44 -6.64 -2.96
CA LEU A 37 2.60 -7.77 -2.59
C LEU A 37 1.59 -8.09 -3.70
N ALA A 38 0.88 -7.09 -4.23
CA ALA A 38 -0.09 -7.28 -5.30
C ALA A 38 0.56 -7.82 -6.58
N ALA A 39 1.72 -7.28 -6.98
CA ALA A 39 2.47 -7.78 -8.11
C ALA A 39 2.93 -9.24 -7.90
N GLY A 40 3.44 -9.56 -6.70
CA GLY A 40 3.84 -10.93 -6.35
C GLY A 40 2.68 -11.92 -6.41
N LEU A 41 1.48 -11.52 -6.00
CA LEU A 41 0.27 -12.36 -6.07
C LEU A 41 -0.19 -12.60 -7.52
N VAL A 42 -0.11 -11.60 -8.39
CA VAL A 42 -0.41 -11.76 -9.82
C VAL A 42 0.60 -12.71 -10.48
N ILE A 43 1.90 -12.56 -10.19
CA ILE A 43 2.95 -13.47 -10.68
C ILE A 43 2.73 -14.89 -10.14
N ALA A 44 2.32 -15.03 -8.88
CA ALA A 44 2.00 -16.33 -8.31
C ALA A 44 0.81 -16.98 -9.03
N ALA A 45 -0.19 -16.21 -9.45
CA ALA A 45 -1.33 -16.71 -10.22
C ALA A 45 -0.90 -17.30 -11.58
N ASP A 46 0.10 -16.70 -12.23
CA ASP A 46 0.67 -17.22 -13.49
C ASP A 46 1.28 -18.63 -13.33
N HIS A 47 1.81 -18.93 -12.14
CA HIS A 47 2.44 -20.21 -11.82
C HIS A 47 1.47 -21.27 -11.27
N VAL A 48 0.18 -20.94 -11.13
CA VAL A 48 -0.85 -21.91 -10.75
C VAL A 48 -1.12 -22.85 -11.91
N ASP A 49 -1.39 -24.13 -11.62
CA ASP A 49 -1.79 -25.13 -12.61
C ASP A 49 -2.93 -24.62 -13.52
N PRO A 50 -2.83 -24.78 -14.86
CA PRO A 50 -3.88 -24.34 -15.80
C PRO A 50 -5.28 -24.88 -15.47
N ASP A 51 -5.38 -26.07 -14.87
CA ASP A 51 -6.66 -26.68 -14.52
C ASP A 51 -7.33 -26.02 -13.30
N ARG A 52 -6.62 -25.12 -12.61
CA ARG A 52 -7.04 -24.43 -11.39
C ARG A 52 -7.39 -22.96 -11.62
N LEU A 53 -8.36 -22.72 -12.50
CA LEU A 53 -8.90 -21.39 -12.77
C LEU A 53 -9.43 -20.69 -11.51
N ASP A 54 -10.00 -21.45 -10.57
CA ASP A 54 -10.45 -20.96 -9.26
C ASP A 54 -9.33 -20.25 -8.48
N ALA A 55 -8.15 -20.86 -8.43
CA ALA A 55 -6.99 -20.32 -7.73
C ALA A 55 -6.35 -19.14 -8.47
N ARG A 56 -6.29 -19.18 -9.81
CA ARG A 56 -5.83 -18.04 -10.64
C ARG A 56 -6.68 -16.79 -10.42
N ILE A 57 -8.00 -16.95 -10.49
CA ILE A 57 -8.95 -15.85 -10.25
C ILE A 57 -8.86 -15.38 -8.79
N GLY A 58 -8.82 -16.33 -7.84
CA GLY A 58 -8.74 -16.02 -6.41
C GLY A 58 -7.52 -15.17 -6.05
N LEU A 59 -6.33 -15.52 -6.56
CA LEU A 59 -5.11 -14.74 -6.32
C LEU A 59 -5.18 -13.32 -6.90
N ASN A 60 -5.73 -13.15 -8.10
CA ASN A 60 -5.92 -11.83 -8.71
C ASN A 60 -6.92 -10.95 -7.93
N VAL A 61 -7.99 -11.55 -7.40
CA VAL A 61 -8.95 -10.86 -6.53
C VAL A 61 -8.29 -10.43 -5.22
N ILE A 62 -7.50 -11.32 -4.59
CA ILE A 62 -6.76 -11.01 -3.35
C ILE A 62 -5.74 -9.89 -3.60
N ALA A 63 -5.00 -9.93 -4.70
CA ALA A 63 -4.06 -8.88 -5.09
C ALA A 63 -4.74 -7.51 -5.15
N SER A 64 -5.92 -7.45 -5.75
CA SER A 64 -6.72 -6.22 -5.84
C SER A 64 -7.27 -5.77 -4.49
N ALA A 65 -7.72 -6.69 -3.64
CA ALA A 65 -8.18 -6.36 -2.30
C ALA A 65 -7.07 -5.70 -1.46
N PHE A 66 -5.86 -6.26 -1.50
CA PHE A 66 -4.70 -5.65 -0.84
C PHE A 66 -4.36 -4.28 -1.42
N MET A 67 -4.31 -4.13 -2.74
CA MET A 67 -4.03 -2.84 -3.39
C MET A 67 -5.05 -1.77 -3.01
N THR A 68 -6.34 -2.11 -3.03
CA THR A 68 -7.43 -1.23 -2.62
C THR A 68 -7.28 -0.81 -1.15
N GLY A 69 -7.00 -1.78 -0.27
CA GLY A 69 -6.76 -1.52 1.15
C GLY A 69 -5.54 -0.62 1.40
N GLY A 70 -4.45 -0.84 0.66
CA GLY A 70 -3.24 -0.01 0.74
C GLY A 70 -3.45 1.43 0.30
N ILE A 71 -4.24 1.64 -0.76
CA ILE A 71 -4.63 2.98 -1.21
C ILE A 71 -5.51 3.65 -0.14
N ALA A 72 -6.51 2.93 0.40
CA ALA A 72 -7.36 3.44 1.48
C ALA A 72 -6.54 3.84 2.71
N ALA A 73 -5.60 2.99 3.13
CA ALA A 73 -4.68 3.26 4.24
C ALA A 73 -3.82 4.50 3.98
N THR A 74 -3.29 4.65 2.75
CA THR A 74 -2.48 5.81 2.38
C THR A 74 -3.29 7.10 2.33
N LEU A 75 -4.56 7.05 1.91
CA LEU A 75 -5.46 8.20 1.97
C LEU A 75 -5.70 8.64 3.42
N LEU A 76 -5.95 7.69 4.32
CA LEU A 76 -6.12 7.93 5.76
C LEU A 76 -4.86 8.54 6.38
N LEU A 77 -3.67 8.00 6.07
CA LEU A 77 -2.38 8.54 6.53
C LEU A 77 -2.19 10.01 6.09
N ASN A 78 -2.68 10.35 4.90
CA ASN A 78 -2.59 11.71 4.36
C ASN A 78 -3.76 12.63 4.76
N GLY A 79 -4.63 12.19 5.68
CA GLY A 79 -5.77 12.99 6.14
C GLY A 79 -6.83 13.25 5.07
N ARG A 80 -6.89 12.39 4.04
CA ARG A 80 -7.89 12.44 2.97
C ARG A 80 -9.06 11.51 3.29
N ARG A 81 -10.20 11.73 2.64
CA ARG A 81 -11.35 10.82 2.73
C ARG A 81 -10.98 9.46 2.13
N TRP A 82 -11.26 8.38 2.85
CA TRP A 82 -10.95 7.01 2.44
C TRP A 82 -11.82 6.54 1.25
N LEU A 83 -13.10 6.94 1.21
CA LEU A 83 -13.97 6.76 0.05
C LEU A 83 -13.61 7.77 -1.04
N SER A 84 -12.72 7.38 -1.93
CA SER A 84 -12.23 8.22 -3.02
C SER A 84 -12.22 7.45 -4.34
N PRO A 85 -12.40 8.12 -5.50
CA PRO A 85 -12.24 7.48 -6.81
C PRO A 85 -10.90 6.77 -7.00
N TRP A 86 -9.86 7.17 -6.25
CA TRP A 86 -8.56 6.49 -6.22
C TRP A 86 -8.63 5.02 -5.82
N LEU A 87 -9.67 4.58 -5.08
CA LEU A 87 -9.88 3.17 -4.75
C LEU A 87 -10.06 2.30 -6.01
N LEU A 88 -10.53 2.86 -7.12
CA LEU A 88 -10.65 2.15 -8.38
C LEU A 88 -9.29 1.71 -8.94
N LEU A 89 -8.20 2.42 -8.62
CA LEU A 89 -6.85 1.95 -8.97
C LEU A 89 -6.48 0.65 -8.26
N GLY A 90 -7.12 0.35 -7.12
CA GLY A 90 -6.98 -0.92 -6.44
C GLY A 90 -7.46 -2.12 -7.27
N LEU A 91 -8.27 -1.89 -8.31
CA LEU A 91 -8.75 -2.93 -9.23
C LEU A 91 -7.73 -3.28 -10.32
N VAL A 92 -6.70 -2.45 -10.52
CA VAL A 92 -5.71 -2.63 -11.58
C VAL A 92 -5.01 -4.00 -11.53
N PRO A 93 -4.55 -4.52 -10.38
CA PRO A 93 -3.90 -5.83 -10.33
C PRO A 93 -4.82 -6.97 -10.79
N CYS A 94 -6.11 -6.91 -10.45
CA CYS A 94 -7.07 -7.93 -10.88
C CYS A 94 -7.32 -7.86 -12.39
N LEU A 95 -7.55 -6.65 -12.94
CA LEU A 95 -7.79 -6.48 -14.37
C LEU A 95 -6.59 -6.93 -15.22
N VAL A 96 -5.38 -6.48 -14.84
CA VAL A 96 -4.14 -6.85 -15.53
C VAL A 96 -3.84 -8.34 -15.35
N GLY A 97 -4.02 -8.87 -14.15
CA GLY A 97 -3.75 -10.26 -13.85
C GLY A 97 -4.71 -11.23 -14.53
N LEU A 98 -6.00 -10.92 -14.62
CA LEU A 98 -6.96 -11.73 -15.38
C LEU A 98 -6.65 -11.71 -16.88
N TRP A 99 -6.29 -10.54 -17.43
CA TRP A 99 -5.87 -10.43 -18.83
C TRP A 99 -4.60 -11.23 -19.13
N TRP A 100 -3.66 -11.33 -18.19
CA TRP A 100 -2.42 -12.07 -18.37
C TRP A 100 -2.59 -13.59 -18.14
N THR A 101 -3.30 -13.98 -17.07
CA THR A 101 -3.25 -15.36 -16.55
C THR A 101 -4.44 -16.22 -16.97
N VAL A 102 -5.52 -15.62 -17.47
CA VAL A 102 -6.76 -16.33 -17.80
C VAL A 102 -7.15 -16.17 -19.27
N LEU A 103 -6.99 -14.97 -19.83
CA LEU A 103 -7.30 -14.63 -21.22
C LEU A 103 -6.12 -14.97 -22.15
#